data_AF-A0A3C1U9U7-F1
#
_entry.id   AF-A0A3C1U9U7-F1
#
_cell.length_a   1.000
_cell.length_b   1.000
_cell.length_c   1.000
_cell.angle_alpha   90.00
_cell.angle_beta   90.00
_cell.angle_gamma   90.00
#
_symmetry.space_group_name_H-M   'P 1'
#
loop_
_entity.id
_entity.type
_entity.pdbx_description
1 polymer ?
#
loop_
_entity_poly.entity_id
_entity_poly.type
_entity_poly.pdbx_seq_one_letter_code
_entity_poly.pdbx_strand_id
1 'polypeptide(L)'
;MKETLSFDPGFAIEVDFEKMVYHYGQDTFGPIVERRMLDSIRPSLMDPTCTGPDVVYAIAMDVGQTKDREELIRRNLLYGTVLYAKGRLGDEPIRSQGHIHAVSASCNESTPEVYEIWSGKAVIYMQESAKDRCGRCFAVEGLPGDIILVPPGWAHATISADPDQPLAFGAWCVRDYGFDYKDVRSHRGLAYFPILADGRLQWRHNPAYDAEPLIVKRPRVYSEFGIEPSVAIYRQYEKEHDRFMFVVKPSNVKEKWEDFIP
;
A
#
# COMPACT_ATOMS: atom_id res chain seq x y z
N MET A 1 -7.39 23.10 -0.84
CA MET A 1 -8.79 23.11 -1.34
C MET A 1 -9.30 21.68 -1.38
N LYS A 2 -10.61 21.43 -1.26
CA LYS A 2 -11.16 20.06 -1.41
C LYS A 2 -10.97 19.60 -2.85
N GLU A 3 -10.32 18.46 -3.06
CA GLU A 3 -10.15 17.88 -4.40
C GLU A 3 -11.05 16.65 -4.56
N THR A 4 -11.66 16.53 -5.74
CA THR A 4 -12.43 15.34 -6.11
C THR A 4 -11.47 14.24 -6.54
N LEU A 5 -11.58 13.07 -5.91
CA LEU A 5 -10.81 11.89 -6.30
C LEU A 5 -11.10 11.52 -7.77
N SER A 6 -10.09 11.03 -8.47
CA SER A 6 -10.22 10.55 -9.86
C SER A 6 -10.99 9.24 -9.96
N PHE A 7 -11.21 8.57 -8.83
CA PHE A 7 -11.95 7.33 -8.69
C PHE A 7 -12.88 7.40 -7.48
N ASP A 8 -14.05 6.79 -7.59
CA ASP A 8 -15.04 6.70 -6.51
C ASP A 8 -14.78 5.45 -5.66
N PRO A 9 -14.29 5.60 -4.40
CA PRO A 9 -13.92 4.49 -3.54
C PRO A 9 -15.12 3.71 -2.97
N GLY A 10 -16.35 4.14 -3.29
CA GLY A 10 -17.56 3.43 -2.91
C GLY A 10 -18.25 3.93 -1.64
N PHE A 11 -17.70 4.96 -0.97
CA PHE A 11 -18.28 5.58 0.21
C PHE A 11 -17.92 7.08 0.27
N ALA A 12 -18.60 7.85 1.13
CA ALA A 12 -18.49 9.31 1.15
C ALA A 12 -17.19 9.77 1.85
N ILE A 13 -16.15 10.02 1.06
CA ILE A 13 -14.86 10.51 1.55
C ILE A 13 -14.28 11.55 0.59
N GLU A 14 -13.76 12.65 1.16
CA GLU A 14 -13.02 13.68 0.42
C GLU A 14 -11.61 13.83 0.98
N VAL A 15 -10.69 14.30 0.14
CA VAL A 15 -9.27 14.48 0.48
C VAL A 15 -8.89 15.96 0.46
N ASP A 16 -8.08 16.38 1.43
CA ASP A 16 -7.36 17.66 1.43
C ASP A 16 -5.87 17.35 1.43
N PHE A 17 -5.26 17.29 0.24
CA PHE A 17 -3.84 16.96 0.06
C PHE A 17 -2.90 18.02 0.64
N GLU A 18 -3.32 19.29 0.69
CA GLU A 18 -2.51 20.35 1.28
C GLU A 18 -2.38 20.16 2.79
N LYS A 19 -3.48 19.79 3.45
CA LYS A 19 -3.48 19.53 4.91
C LYS A 19 -3.16 18.09 5.27
N MET A 20 -3.08 17.19 4.29
CA MET A 20 -2.88 15.76 4.48
C MET A 20 -3.94 15.17 5.43
N VAL A 21 -5.23 15.43 5.18
CA VAL A 21 -6.36 14.92 5.99
C VAL A 21 -7.51 14.43 5.11
N TYR A 22 -8.40 13.64 5.72
CA TYR A 22 -9.66 13.24 5.14
C TYR A 22 -10.83 14.02 5.73
N HIS A 23 -11.85 14.25 4.92
CA HIS A 23 -13.18 14.66 5.37
C HIS A 23 -14.14 13.50 5.14
N TYR A 24 -14.59 12.86 6.23
CA TYR A 24 -15.57 11.79 6.17
C TYR A 24 -16.97 12.38 5.99
N GLY A 25 -17.65 11.96 4.94
CA GLY A 25 -18.99 12.40 4.60
C GLY A 25 -20.07 11.70 5.42
N GLN A 26 -21.30 11.81 4.95
CA GLN A 26 -22.45 11.17 5.60
C GLN A 26 -22.26 9.65 5.71
N ASP A 27 -22.68 9.09 6.85
CA ASP A 27 -22.65 7.65 7.14
C ASP A 27 -21.27 6.99 6.97
N THR A 28 -20.19 7.78 7.08
CA THR A 28 -18.80 7.31 6.97
C THR A 28 -18.06 7.61 8.27
N PHE A 29 -17.34 6.62 8.79
CA PHE A 29 -16.46 6.76 9.95
C PHE A 29 -15.00 6.70 9.51
N GLY A 30 -14.13 7.29 10.33
CA GLY A 30 -12.69 7.17 10.20
C GLY A 30 -11.97 7.95 11.30
N PRO A 31 -10.71 7.64 11.59
CA PRO A 31 -9.95 8.31 12.65
C PRO A 31 -9.39 9.65 12.16
N ILE A 32 -8.77 10.38 13.09
CA ILE A 32 -7.78 11.39 12.74
C ILE A 32 -6.57 10.69 12.13
N VAL A 33 -6.01 11.27 11.07
CA VAL A 33 -4.84 10.71 10.40
C VAL A 33 -3.60 10.70 11.29
N GLU A 34 -2.79 9.65 11.14
CA GLU A 34 -1.43 9.59 11.65
C GLU A 34 -0.47 10.10 10.57
N ARG A 35 0.31 11.14 10.87
CA ARG A 35 1.27 11.73 9.93
C ARG A 35 2.65 11.09 10.08
N ARG A 36 3.24 10.70 8.95
CA ARG A 36 4.57 10.11 8.88
C ARG A 36 5.55 11.16 8.38
N MET A 37 6.48 11.52 9.26
CA MET A 37 7.46 12.56 8.99
C MET A 37 8.62 11.99 8.17
N LEU A 38 9.32 12.85 7.43
CA LEU A 38 10.53 12.48 6.68
C LEU A 38 11.56 11.76 7.57
N ASP A 39 11.80 12.30 8.76
CA ASP A 39 12.75 11.73 9.72
C ASP A 39 12.41 10.29 10.12
N SER A 40 11.14 9.91 10.11
CA SER A 40 10.69 8.54 10.42
C SER A 40 11.10 7.52 9.37
N ILE A 41 11.30 7.95 8.11
CA ILE A 41 11.60 7.05 6.99
C ILE A 41 13.06 7.10 6.51
N ARG A 42 13.84 8.11 6.93
CA ARG A 42 15.27 8.26 6.59
C ARG A 42 16.10 6.97 6.69
N PRO A 43 15.92 6.08 7.69
CA PRO A 43 16.70 4.84 7.78
C PRO A 43 16.55 3.87 6.60
N SER A 44 15.53 4.07 5.76
CA SER A 44 15.24 3.24 4.58
C SER A 44 15.50 3.95 3.25
N LEU A 45 15.94 5.21 3.27
CA LEU A 45 16.22 5.99 2.08
C LEU A 45 17.62 5.69 1.54
N MET A 46 17.78 5.77 0.22
CA MET A 46 19.08 5.65 -0.45
C MET A 46 20.01 6.78 0.00
N ASP A 47 19.47 8.00 0.08
CA ASP A 47 20.12 9.15 0.71
C ASP A 47 19.36 9.56 1.98
N PRO A 48 19.78 9.12 3.17
CA PRO A 48 19.15 9.49 4.43
C PRO A 48 19.22 10.99 4.74
N THR A 49 20.08 11.76 4.06
CA THR A 49 20.26 13.20 4.29
C THR A 49 19.44 14.07 3.33
N CYS A 50 18.64 13.44 2.46
CA CYS A 50 17.87 14.15 1.46
C CYS A 50 16.90 15.18 2.06
N THR A 51 16.53 16.16 1.25
CA THR A 51 15.44 17.09 1.52
C THR A 51 14.12 16.59 0.91
N GLY A 52 13.00 16.99 1.50
CA GLY A 52 11.66 16.64 1.02
C GLY A 52 10.60 17.33 1.87
N PRO A 53 9.31 17.03 1.68
CA PRO A 53 8.25 17.52 2.55
C PRO A 53 8.41 16.97 3.98
N ASP A 54 8.10 17.78 4.98
CA ASP A 54 8.15 17.36 6.39
C ASP A 54 7.22 16.17 6.66
N VAL A 55 5.98 16.24 6.15
CA VAL A 55 5.02 15.14 6.17
C VAL A 55 5.08 14.44 4.82
N VAL A 56 5.54 13.19 4.81
CA VAL A 56 5.71 12.41 3.57
C VAL A 56 4.39 11.72 3.20
N TYR A 57 3.71 11.14 4.19
CA TYR A 57 2.42 10.50 4.01
C TYR A 57 1.60 10.55 5.30
N ALA A 58 0.29 10.35 5.17
CA ALA A 58 -0.67 10.34 6.28
C ALA A 58 -1.60 9.14 6.16
N ILE A 59 -1.83 8.43 7.26
CA ILE A 59 -2.56 7.17 7.29
C ILE A 59 -3.82 7.34 8.13
N ALA A 60 -4.97 6.89 7.63
CA ALA A 60 -6.17 6.67 8.44
C ALA A 60 -6.54 5.18 8.37
N MET A 61 -6.32 4.48 9.48
CA MET A 61 -6.72 3.08 9.64
C MET A 61 -8.14 3.01 10.21
N ASP A 62 -8.94 2.04 9.80
CA ASP A 62 -10.33 1.88 10.27
C ASP A 62 -11.26 2.96 9.72
N VAL A 63 -11.38 2.99 8.39
CA VAL A 63 -12.33 3.82 7.64
C VAL A 63 -13.45 2.94 7.08
N GLY A 64 -14.66 3.47 6.93
CA GLY A 64 -15.73 2.74 6.25
C GLY A 64 -17.11 3.35 6.45
N GLN A 65 -18.14 2.71 5.93
CA GLN A 65 -19.52 3.08 6.20
C GLN A 65 -19.95 2.62 7.59
N THR A 66 -20.68 3.47 8.31
CA THR A 66 -21.13 3.23 9.69
C THR A 66 -21.92 1.92 9.81
N LYS A 67 -22.74 1.59 8.81
CA LYS A 67 -23.55 0.35 8.78
C LYS A 67 -22.71 -0.93 8.77
N ASP A 68 -21.49 -0.88 8.23
CA ASP A 68 -20.62 -2.04 8.03
C ASP A 68 -19.64 -2.24 9.20
N ARG A 69 -19.56 -1.27 10.12
CA ARG A 69 -18.53 -1.21 11.17
C ARG A 69 -18.52 -2.44 12.07
N GLU A 70 -19.69 -2.86 12.56
CA GLU A 70 -19.79 -4.03 13.45
C GLU A 70 -19.34 -5.31 12.75
N GLU A 71 -19.70 -5.45 11.47
CA GLU A 71 -19.37 -6.61 10.66
C GLU A 71 -17.86 -6.66 10.33
N LEU A 72 -17.26 -5.52 9.99
CA LEU A 72 -15.81 -5.38 9.79
C LEU A 72 -15.03 -5.75 11.06
N ILE A 73 -15.49 -5.31 12.23
CA ILE A 73 -14.90 -5.69 13.53
C ILE A 73 -15.03 -7.19 13.76
N ARG A 74 -16.23 -7.76 13.61
CA ARG A 74 -16.49 -9.19 13.80
C ARG A 74 -15.63 -10.07 12.90
N ARG A 75 -15.35 -9.61 11.68
CA ARG A 75 -14.53 -10.31 10.68
C ARG A 75 -13.03 -10.13 10.87
N ASN A 76 -12.60 -9.26 11.79
CA ASN A 76 -11.21 -8.84 11.92
C ASN A 76 -10.64 -8.28 10.60
N LEU A 77 -11.50 -7.63 9.79
CA LEU A 77 -11.14 -6.95 8.55
C LEU A 77 -11.15 -5.44 8.78
N LEU A 78 -10.19 -4.73 8.18
CA LEU A 78 -10.05 -3.29 8.32
C LEU A 78 -9.75 -2.67 6.95
N TYR A 79 -10.41 -1.54 6.68
CA TYR A 79 -10.08 -0.70 5.54
C TYR A 79 -9.17 0.43 6.00
N GLY A 80 -7.98 0.51 5.42
CA GLY A 80 -7.04 1.61 5.60
C GLY A 80 -7.09 2.56 4.41
N THR A 81 -6.71 3.81 4.62
CA THR A 81 -6.56 4.79 3.55
C THR A 81 -5.26 5.57 3.78
N VAL A 82 -4.56 5.91 2.71
CA VAL A 82 -3.27 6.62 2.83
C VAL A 82 -3.17 7.75 1.80
N LEU A 83 -2.71 8.91 2.27
CA LEU A 83 -2.36 10.07 1.45
C LEU A 83 -0.84 10.19 1.39
N TYR A 84 -0.31 10.42 0.20
CA TYR A 84 1.10 10.71 -0.04
C TYR A 84 1.21 12.14 -0.55
N ALA A 85 2.20 12.87 -0.03
CA ALA A 85 2.50 14.20 -0.52
C ALA A 85 2.94 14.14 -1.99
N LYS A 86 2.74 15.23 -2.72
CA LYS A 86 3.43 15.45 -4.00
C LYS A 86 4.90 15.84 -3.75
N GLY A 87 5.75 15.64 -4.74
CA GLY A 87 7.14 16.08 -4.72
C GLY A 87 8.13 14.93 -4.71
N ARG A 88 9.26 15.15 -4.02
CA ARG A 88 10.44 14.28 -4.06
C ARG A 88 11.13 14.19 -2.70
N LEU A 89 11.92 13.14 -2.53
CA LEU A 89 12.88 12.91 -1.45
C LEU A 89 14.28 12.95 -2.07
N GLY A 90 14.84 14.15 -2.27
CA GLY A 90 16.01 14.35 -3.11
C GLY A 90 15.77 13.82 -4.53
N ASP A 91 16.52 12.78 -4.91
CA ASP A 91 16.38 12.11 -6.21
C ASP A 91 15.32 10.99 -6.20
N GLU A 92 14.82 10.58 -5.03
CA GLU A 92 13.78 9.56 -4.90
C GLU A 92 12.37 10.18 -4.98
N PRO A 93 11.34 9.43 -5.42
CA PRO A 93 9.94 9.84 -5.23
C PRO A 93 9.52 9.78 -3.75
N ILE A 94 8.39 10.41 -3.43
CA ILE A 94 7.72 10.20 -2.13
C ILE A 94 7.33 8.71 -2.01
N ARG A 95 7.69 8.07 -0.90
CA ARG A 95 7.41 6.64 -0.66
C ARG A 95 7.34 6.29 0.82
N SER A 96 6.77 5.13 1.15
CA SER A 96 6.88 4.55 2.50
C SER A 96 8.26 3.94 2.74
N GLN A 97 8.56 3.64 4.00
CA GLN A 97 9.84 3.04 4.37
C GLN A 97 10.01 1.58 3.90
N GLY A 98 8.91 0.92 3.55
CA GLY A 98 8.86 -0.52 3.27
C GLY A 98 8.81 -1.38 4.54
N HIS A 99 8.04 -2.47 4.48
CA HIS A 99 7.83 -3.37 5.61
C HIS A 99 7.31 -4.74 5.20
N ILE A 100 7.32 -5.68 6.14
CA ILE A 100 6.55 -6.93 6.07
C ILE A 100 5.39 -6.80 7.06
N HIS A 101 4.22 -7.37 6.75
CA HIS A 101 3.17 -7.50 7.76
C HIS A 101 3.63 -8.42 8.89
N ALA A 102 3.51 -7.94 10.13
CA ALA A 102 3.75 -8.76 11.31
C ALA A 102 2.79 -9.95 11.33
N VAL A 103 3.17 -11.00 12.05
CA VAL A 103 2.29 -12.17 12.25
C VAL A 103 1.04 -11.72 13.01
N SER A 104 -0.11 -11.84 12.38
CA SER A 104 -1.41 -11.50 12.98
C SER A 104 -1.71 -12.46 14.12
N ALA A 105 -2.17 -11.93 15.26
CA ALA A 105 -2.54 -12.72 16.42
C ALA A 105 -3.80 -13.57 16.16
N SER A 106 -4.66 -13.11 15.24
CA SER A 106 -5.93 -13.76 14.90
C SER A 106 -5.78 -15.01 14.03
N CYS A 107 -4.75 -15.07 13.18
CA CYS A 107 -4.55 -16.18 12.25
C CYS A 107 -3.16 -16.84 12.32
N ASN A 108 -2.24 -16.30 13.13
CA ASN A 108 -0.87 -16.81 13.31
C ASN A 108 -0.06 -16.87 12.00
N GLU A 109 -0.33 -15.96 11.08
CA GLU A 109 0.34 -15.84 9.78
C GLU A 109 0.58 -14.35 9.48
N SER A 110 1.58 -14.05 8.65
CA SER A 110 1.65 -12.75 7.96
C SER A 110 0.51 -12.71 6.93
N THR A 111 -0.14 -11.56 6.76
CA THR A 111 -1.36 -11.43 5.96
C THR A 111 -1.10 -10.66 4.66
N PRO A 112 -1.89 -10.88 3.59
CA PRO A 112 -1.77 -10.12 2.37
C PRO A 112 -2.40 -8.73 2.53
N GLU A 113 -2.24 -7.89 1.52
CA GLU A 113 -2.90 -6.59 1.43
C GLU A 113 -3.52 -6.39 0.05
N VAL A 114 -4.71 -5.79 -0.01
CA VAL A 114 -5.40 -5.48 -1.27
C VAL A 114 -5.50 -3.98 -1.42
N TYR A 115 -4.69 -3.40 -2.30
CA TYR A 115 -4.67 -1.97 -2.59
C TYR A 115 -5.70 -1.63 -3.67
N GLU A 116 -6.28 -0.43 -3.57
CA GLU A 116 -7.05 0.23 -4.61
C GLU A 116 -6.60 1.68 -4.75
N ILE A 117 -6.13 2.04 -5.94
CA ILE A 117 -5.60 3.38 -6.20
C ILE A 117 -6.76 4.36 -6.48
N TRP A 118 -6.78 5.50 -5.80
CA TRP A 118 -7.86 6.49 -5.91
C TRP A 118 -7.48 7.72 -6.73
N SER A 119 -6.21 8.11 -6.70
CA SER A 119 -5.68 9.27 -7.41
C SER A 119 -4.16 9.15 -7.59
N GLY A 120 -3.61 9.89 -8.56
CA GLY A 120 -2.17 9.90 -8.85
C GLY A 120 -1.66 8.60 -9.49
N LYS A 121 -0.34 8.44 -9.50
CA LYS A 121 0.35 7.25 -10.03
C LYS A 121 1.04 6.51 -8.91
N ALA A 122 0.59 5.29 -8.62
CA ALA A 122 1.19 4.42 -7.60
C ALA A 122 2.21 3.47 -8.23
N VAL A 123 3.23 3.11 -7.47
CA VAL A 123 3.95 1.84 -7.66
C VAL A 123 3.94 1.11 -6.34
N ILE A 124 3.41 -0.12 -6.33
CA ILE A 124 3.58 -1.03 -5.20
C ILE A 124 4.80 -1.90 -5.53
N TYR A 125 5.91 -1.57 -4.88
CA TYR A 125 7.11 -2.38 -4.93
C TYR A 125 6.97 -3.52 -3.93
N MET A 126 7.34 -4.74 -4.32
CA MET A 126 7.32 -5.90 -3.43
C MET A 126 8.43 -6.91 -3.75
N GLN A 127 8.93 -7.58 -2.73
CA GLN A 127 9.92 -8.66 -2.81
C GLN A 127 9.55 -9.80 -1.86
N GLU A 128 9.85 -11.04 -2.23
CA GLU A 128 9.45 -12.24 -1.47
C GLU A 128 9.97 -12.27 -0.04
N SER A 129 11.15 -11.72 0.19
CA SER A 129 11.82 -11.73 1.49
C SER A 129 12.60 -10.44 1.72
N ALA A 130 12.67 -9.97 2.97
CA ALA A 130 13.57 -8.87 3.35
C ALA A 130 14.95 -9.34 3.82
N LYS A 131 15.25 -10.64 3.77
CA LYS A 131 16.59 -11.22 4.03
C LYS A 131 17.53 -11.01 2.85
N ASP A 132 18.82 -11.26 3.06
CA ASP A 132 19.91 -11.11 2.09
C ASP A 132 19.53 -11.61 0.68
N ARG A 133 19.01 -12.84 0.59
CA ARG A 133 18.40 -13.38 -0.63
C ARG A 133 16.90 -13.06 -0.64
N CYS A 134 16.53 -12.00 -1.35
CA CYS A 134 15.16 -11.48 -1.35
C CYS A 134 14.21 -12.17 -2.35
N GLY A 135 14.75 -12.91 -3.31
CA GLY A 135 13.98 -13.62 -4.33
C GLY A 135 13.44 -12.69 -5.42
N ARG A 136 12.23 -13.00 -5.91
CA ARG A 136 11.56 -12.25 -6.97
C ARG A 136 11.19 -10.85 -6.49
N CYS A 137 11.45 -9.86 -7.34
CA CYS A 137 11.13 -8.46 -7.09
C CYS A 137 10.20 -7.92 -8.16
N PHE A 138 9.13 -7.23 -7.75
CA PHE A 138 8.16 -6.62 -8.64
C PHE A 138 7.94 -5.16 -8.30
N ALA A 139 7.75 -4.35 -9.34
CA ALA A 139 7.24 -2.99 -9.26
C ALA A 139 5.95 -2.93 -10.06
N VAL A 140 4.81 -2.91 -9.36
CA VAL A 140 3.48 -2.92 -9.99
C VAL A 140 2.95 -1.51 -10.08
N GLU A 141 2.90 -0.97 -11.30
CA GLU A 141 2.43 0.39 -11.59
C GLU A 141 0.90 0.44 -11.60
N GLY A 142 0.30 1.22 -10.71
CA GLY A 142 -1.15 1.44 -10.56
C GLY A 142 -1.58 2.86 -10.90
N LEU A 143 -2.77 2.98 -11.46
CA LEU A 143 -3.51 4.19 -11.79
C LEU A 143 -4.90 4.14 -11.12
N PRO A 144 -5.65 5.24 -11.06
CA PRO A 144 -6.95 5.26 -10.39
C PRO A 144 -7.90 4.15 -10.87
N GLY A 145 -8.45 3.39 -9.91
CA GLY A 145 -9.31 2.23 -10.15
C GLY A 145 -8.58 0.89 -10.30
N ASP A 146 -7.25 0.89 -10.40
CA ASP A 146 -6.48 -0.35 -10.37
C ASP A 146 -6.44 -0.95 -8.97
N ILE A 147 -6.49 -2.28 -8.92
CA ILE A 147 -6.35 -3.08 -7.71
C ILE A 147 -5.01 -3.81 -7.77
N ILE A 148 -4.26 -3.83 -6.67
CA ILE A 148 -2.96 -4.50 -6.58
C ILE A 148 -2.93 -5.37 -5.31
N LEU A 149 -2.54 -6.63 -5.45
CA LEU A 149 -2.42 -7.57 -4.33
C LEU A 149 -0.96 -7.72 -3.92
N VAL A 150 -0.69 -7.54 -2.63
CA VAL A 150 0.58 -7.91 -2.00
C VAL A 150 0.40 -9.27 -1.32
N PRO A 151 1.24 -10.28 -1.66
CA PRO A 151 1.11 -11.60 -1.06
C PRO A 151 1.46 -11.64 0.43
N PRO A 152 0.98 -12.66 1.17
CA PRO A 152 1.33 -12.86 2.57
C PRO A 152 2.85 -12.98 2.76
N GLY A 153 3.41 -12.28 3.74
CA GLY A 153 4.84 -12.37 4.10
C GLY A 153 5.81 -11.59 3.20
N TRP A 154 5.35 -10.95 2.13
CA TRP A 154 6.23 -10.20 1.22
C TRP A 154 6.55 -8.82 1.78
N ALA A 155 7.81 -8.41 1.63
CA ALA A 155 8.23 -7.07 1.98
C ALA A 155 7.81 -6.11 0.85
N HIS A 156 7.19 -4.99 1.20
CA HIS A 156 6.63 -4.08 0.20
C HIS A 156 6.68 -2.62 0.64
N ALA A 157 6.68 -1.73 -0.34
CA ALA A 157 6.59 -0.28 -0.16
C ALA A 157 5.71 0.33 -1.25
N THR A 158 5.01 1.41 -0.88
CA THR A 158 4.22 2.20 -1.82
C THR A 158 5.01 3.44 -2.23
N ILE A 159 4.99 3.74 -3.51
CA ILE A 159 5.72 4.85 -4.13
C ILE A 159 4.71 5.74 -4.87
N SER A 160 4.74 7.04 -4.60
CA SER A 160 4.06 8.07 -5.40
C SER A 160 4.94 8.41 -6.60
N ALA A 161 4.69 7.74 -7.73
CA ALA A 161 5.60 7.68 -8.87
C ALA A 161 5.56 8.93 -9.78
N ASP A 162 4.57 9.80 -9.60
CA ASP A 162 4.51 11.11 -10.23
C ASP A 162 4.86 12.19 -9.18
N PRO A 163 5.94 12.96 -9.34
CA PRO A 163 6.30 14.01 -8.38
C PRO A 163 5.40 15.23 -8.46
N ASP A 164 4.64 15.43 -9.54
CA ASP A 164 3.80 16.61 -9.73
C ASP A 164 2.37 16.41 -9.18
N GLN A 165 2.01 15.17 -8.85
CA GLN A 165 0.71 14.80 -8.30
C GLN A 165 0.85 14.09 -6.95
N PRO A 166 -0.05 14.36 -5.99
CA PRO A 166 -0.14 13.54 -4.79
C PRO A 166 -0.77 12.18 -5.14
N LEU A 167 -0.63 11.22 -4.21
CA LEU A 167 -1.21 9.88 -4.34
C LEU A 167 -2.19 9.64 -3.19
N ALA A 168 -3.34 9.05 -3.49
CA ALA A 168 -4.26 8.50 -2.50
C ALA A 168 -4.69 7.08 -2.90
N PHE A 169 -4.81 6.20 -1.92
CA PHE A 169 -5.31 4.85 -2.10
C PHE A 169 -6.01 4.34 -0.84
N GLY A 170 -6.87 3.35 -1.02
CA GLY A 170 -7.41 2.53 0.06
C GLY A 170 -6.82 1.12 0.04
N ALA A 171 -6.91 0.41 1.15
CA ALA A 171 -6.46 -0.96 1.23
C ALA A 171 -7.26 -1.80 2.22
N TRP A 172 -7.51 -3.07 1.87
CA TRP A 172 -7.94 -4.08 2.84
C TRP A 172 -6.73 -4.69 3.53
N CYS A 173 -6.76 -4.68 4.86
CA CYS A 173 -5.81 -5.40 5.70
C CYS A 173 -6.53 -6.07 6.88
N VAL A 174 -5.81 -6.93 7.59
CA VAL A 174 -6.31 -7.53 8.83
C VAL A 174 -6.38 -6.46 9.93
N ARG A 175 -7.41 -6.49 10.78
CA ARG A 175 -7.64 -5.44 11.79
C ARG A 175 -6.62 -5.44 12.92
N ASP A 176 -6.06 -6.58 13.27
CA ASP A 176 -4.93 -6.71 14.21
C ASP A 176 -3.58 -6.60 13.48
N TYR A 177 -3.50 -5.71 12.48
CA TYR A 177 -2.31 -5.46 11.69
C TYR A 177 -1.11 -5.09 12.58
N GLY A 178 0.07 -5.34 12.05
CA GLY A 178 1.33 -4.87 12.58
C GLY A 178 2.37 -4.83 11.48
N PHE A 179 3.48 -4.15 11.73
CA PHE A 179 4.53 -3.96 10.74
C PHE A 179 5.86 -4.44 11.31
N ASP A 180 6.53 -5.34 10.59
CA ASP A 180 7.91 -5.72 10.83
C ASP A 180 8.84 -4.94 9.88
N TYR A 181 9.65 -4.08 10.49
CA TYR A 181 10.62 -3.23 9.79
C TYR A 181 12.06 -3.72 9.94
N LYS A 182 12.30 -4.77 10.74
CA LYS A 182 13.65 -5.11 11.22
C LYS A 182 14.61 -5.38 10.08
N ASP A 183 14.24 -6.30 9.19
CA ASP A 183 15.10 -6.72 8.09
C ASP A 183 15.21 -5.64 7.00
N VAL A 184 14.13 -4.91 6.70
CA VAL A 184 14.20 -3.78 5.75
C VAL A 184 15.17 -2.70 6.26
N ARG A 185 15.13 -2.39 7.56
CA ARG A 185 16.05 -1.41 8.16
C ARG A 185 17.50 -1.92 8.23
N SER A 186 17.74 -3.21 8.48
CA SER A 186 19.10 -3.75 8.49
C SER A 186 19.78 -3.67 7.11
N HIS A 187 19.00 -3.72 6.03
CA HIS A 187 19.48 -3.55 4.65
C HIS A 187 19.35 -2.12 4.11
N ARG A 188 18.95 -1.16 4.97
CA ARG A 188 18.79 0.26 4.64
C ARG A 188 17.79 0.52 3.50
N GLY A 189 16.73 -0.26 3.42
CA GLY A 189 15.72 -0.17 2.37
C GLY A 189 15.47 -1.53 1.72
N LEU A 190 14.77 -1.51 0.59
CA LEU A 190 14.43 -2.69 -0.21
C LEU A 190 15.48 -2.94 -1.31
N ALA A 191 15.34 -4.03 -2.07
CA ALA A 191 16.34 -4.47 -3.05
C ALA A 191 16.52 -3.54 -4.26
N TYR A 192 15.55 -2.68 -4.54
CA TYR A 192 15.69 -1.63 -5.57
C TYR A 192 15.17 -0.29 -5.07
N PHE A 193 16.02 0.74 -5.17
CA PHE A 193 15.65 2.11 -4.87
C PHE A 193 15.01 2.77 -6.11
N PRO A 194 13.84 3.41 -5.94
CA PRO A 194 13.22 4.19 -7.00
C PRO A 194 13.92 5.55 -7.16
N ILE A 195 14.30 5.91 -8.39
CA ILE A 195 14.99 7.17 -8.72
C ILE A 195 14.20 7.93 -9.78
N LEU A 196 13.97 9.22 -9.58
CA LEU A 196 13.33 10.08 -10.56
C LEU A 196 14.38 10.78 -11.43
N ALA A 197 14.70 10.19 -12.58
CA ALA A 197 15.65 10.73 -13.56
C ALA A 197 14.99 10.89 -14.94
N ASP A 198 15.30 11.99 -15.63
CA ASP A 198 14.76 12.32 -16.96
C ASP A 198 13.22 12.32 -17.03
N GLY A 199 12.57 12.77 -15.95
CA GLY A 199 11.11 12.80 -15.84
C GLY A 199 10.45 11.41 -15.75
N ARG A 200 11.23 10.36 -15.47
CA ARG A 200 10.74 8.97 -15.38
C ARG A 200 11.27 8.28 -14.13
N LEU A 201 10.58 7.22 -13.74
CA LEU A 201 11.03 6.33 -12.68
C LEU A 201 12.07 5.34 -13.22
N GLN A 202 13.22 5.31 -12.58
CA GLN A 202 14.31 4.37 -12.80
C GLN A 202 14.58 3.60 -11.51
N TRP A 203 15.31 2.49 -11.60
CA TRP A 203 15.57 1.61 -10.46
C TRP A 203 17.06 1.39 -10.27
N ARG A 204 17.54 1.61 -9.05
CA ARG A 204 18.91 1.35 -8.66
C ARG A 204 18.94 0.16 -7.71
N HIS A 205 19.67 -0.88 -8.06
CA HIS A 205 19.85 -2.04 -7.20
C HIS A 205 20.52 -1.65 -5.87
N ASN A 206 19.98 -2.16 -4.77
CA ASN A 206 20.56 -2.05 -3.43
C ASN A 206 21.56 -3.20 -3.23
N PRO A 207 22.88 -2.93 -3.13
CA PRO A 207 23.90 -3.97 -3.01
C PRO A 207 23.82 -4.75 -1.68
N ALA A 208 22.94 -4.36 -0.75
CA ALA A 208 22.67 -5.14 0.46
C ALA A 208 21.91 -6.45 0.17
N TYR A 209 21.36 -6.62 -1.03
CA TYR A 209 20.59 -7.80 -1.42
C TYR A 209 21.27 -8.60 -2.53
N ASP A 210 21.10 -9.92 -2.47
CA ASP A 210 21.14 -10.83 -3.61
C ASP A 210 19.71 -10.95 -4.17
N ALA A 211 19.41 -10.15 -5.18
CA ALA A 211 18.08 -9.98 -5.74
C ALA A 211 17.98 -10.51 -7.17
N GLU A 212 16.83 -11.11 -7.49
CA GLU A 212 16.51 -11.36 -8.89
C GLU A 212 16.24 -10.05 -9.65
N PRO A 213 16.37 -10.03 -10.99
CA PRO A 213 16.07 -8.85 -11.79
C PRO A 213 14.65 -8.33 -11.52
N LEU A 214 14.54 -7.02 -11.29
CA LEU A 214 13.25 -6.37 -11.07
C LEU A 214 12.32 -6.50 -12.28
N ILE A 215 11.09 -6.94 -12.05
CA ILE A 215 10.02 -6.96 -13.05
C ILE A 215 9.11 -5.74 -12.84
N VAL A 216 9.08 -4.84 -13.80
CA VAL A 216 8.15 -3.69 -13.83
C VAL A 216 6.93 -4.05 -14.69
N LYS A 217 5.72 -3.94 -14.14
CA LYS A 217 4.48 -4.30 -14.84
C LYS A 217 3.25 -3.55 -14.34
N ARG A 218 2.14 -3.68 -15.07
CA ARG A 218 0.79 -3.29 -14.63
C ARG A 218 0.14 -4.43 -13.84
N PRO A 219 -0.84 -4.16 -12.96
CA PRO A 219 -1.60 -5.23 -12.31
C PRO A 219 -2.36 -6.05 -13.35
N ARG A 220 -2.55 -7.33 -13.05
CA ARG A 220 -3.47 -8.20 -13.79
C ARG A 220 -4.83 -8.24 -13.10
N VAL A 221 -5.80 -8.89 -13.74
CA VAL A 221 -7.05 -9.24 -13.07
C VAL A 221 -6.81 -10.46 -12.17
N TYR A 222 -7.19 -10.35 -10.90
CA TYR A 222 -7.07 -11.41 -9.88
C TYR A 222 -8.38 -12.19 -9.76
N SER A 223 -8.84 -12.78 -10.87
CA SER A 223 -10.11 -13.51 -10.95
C SER A 223 -10.19 -14.68 -9.98
N GLU A 224 -9.05 -15.30 -9.67
CA GLU A 224 -8.95 -16.39 -8.69
C GLU A 224 -9.27 -15.92 -7.26
N PHE A 225 -9.16 -14.63 -6.96
CA PHE A 225 -9.58 -14.00 -5.70
C PHE A 225 -10.99 -13.39 -5.78
N GLY A 226 -11.72 -13.57 -6.88
CA GLY A 226 -13.04 -12.98 -7.07
C GLY A 226 -13.03 -11.46 -7.22
N ILE A 227 -11.88 -10.87 -7.58
CA ILE A 227 -11.75 -9.43 -7.79
C ILE A 227 -12.41 -9.02 -9.10
N GLU A 228 -13.40 -8.13 -9.00
CA GLU A 228 -14.08 -7.52 -10.14
C GLU A 228 -13.38 -6.20 -10.52
N PRO A 229 -12.73 -6.08 -11.70
CA PRO A 229 -12.14 -4.82 -12.14
C PRO A 229 -13.21 -3.72 -12.26
N SER A 230 -12.80 -2.46 -12.07
CA SER A 230 -13.68 -1.27 -12.19
C SER A 230 -14.82 -1.17 -11.16
N VAL A 231 -14.94 -2.12 -10.23
CA VAL A 231 -15.85 -2.01 -9.07
C VAL A 231 -15.00 -1.75 -7.84
N ALA A 232 -15.32 -0.70 -7.08
CA ALA A 232 -14.56 -0.35 -5.89
C ALA A 232 -14.49 -1.54 -4.92
N ILE A 233 -13.31 -1.84 -4.36
CA ILE A 233 -13.11 -2.99 -3.45
C ILE A 233 -14.00 -2.88 -2.21
N TYR A 234 -14.41 -1.67 -1.80
CA TYR A 234 -15.41 -1.46 -0.75
C TYR A 234 -16.80 -1.94 -1.18
N ARG A 235 -17.24 -1.57 -2.38
CA ARG A 235 -18.53 -2.03 -2.94
C ARG A 235 -18.55 -3.53 -3.18
N GLN A 236 -17.42 -4.11 -3.58
CA GLN A 236 -17.27 -5.55 -3.71
C GLN A 236 -17.48 -6.26 -2.37
N TYR A 237 -16.98 -5.68 -1.27
CA TYR A 237 -17.23 -6.18 0.08
C TYR A 237 -18.72 -6.09 0.42
N GLU A 238 -19.37 -4.94 0.21
CA GLU A 238 -20.81 -4.77 0.51
C GLU A 238 -21.70 -5.76 -0.26
N LYS A 239 -21.33 -6.09 -1.50
CA LYS A 239 -22.03 -7.08 -2.33
C LYS A 239 -21.85 -8.51 -1.78
N GLU A 240 -20.68 -8.80 -1.24
CA GLU A 240 -20.30 -10.13 -0.75
C GLU A 240 -19.25 -10.02 0.36
N HIS A 241 -19.71 -9.95 1.62
CA HIS A 241 -18.83 -9.70 2.77
C HIS A 241 -17.72 -10.75 2.96
N ASP A 242 -17.87 -11.95 2.39
CA ASP A 242 -16.89 -13.02 2.48
C ASP A 242 -15.75 -12.89 1.46
N ARG A 243 -15.90 -12.02 0.45
CA ARG A 243 -14.98 -11.92 -0.70
C ARG A 243 -13.53 -11.65 -0.30
N PHE A 244 -13.31 -10.80 0.69
CA PHE A 244 -11.98 -10.42 1.16
C PHE A 244 -11.51 -11.21 2.38
N MET A 245 -12.18 -12.31 2.75
CA MET A 245 -11.77 -13.11 3.90
C MET A 245 -10.41 -13.80 3.72
N PHE A 246 -9.89 -13.88 2.50
CA PHE A 246 -8.50 -14.28 2.24
C PHE A 246 -7.47 -13.31 2.82
N VAL A 247 -7.85 -12.06 3.11
CA VAL A 247 -6.98 -11.08 3.79
C VAL A 247 -6.79 -11.45 5.26
N VAL A 248 -7.84 -11.94 5.91
CA VAL A 248 -7.82 -12.30 7.33
C VAL A 248 -7.34 -13.74 7.53
N LYS A 249 -7.59 -14.63 6.56
CA LYS A 249 -7.22 -16.04 6.60
C LYS A 249 -6.58 -16.48 5.28
N PRO A 250 -5.32 -16.06 4.99
CA PRO A 250 -4.68 -16.36 3.72
C PRO A 250 -4.48 -17.86 3.46
N SER A 251 -4.27 -18.67 4.50
CA SER A 251 -4.15 -20.12 4.40
C SER A 251 -5.38 -20.84 3.85
N ASN A 252 -6.57 -20.23 3.90
CA ASN A 252 -7.77 -20.79 3.28
C ASN A 252 -7.70 -20.86 1.75
N VAL A 253 -6.76 -20.12 1.13
CA VAL A 253 -6.55 -20.07 -0.31
C VAL A 253 -5.05 -20.17 -0.64
N LYS A 254 -4.32 -20.97 0.14
CA LYS A 254 -2.86 -21.09 0.06
C LYS A 254 -2.38 -21.40 -1.36
N GLU A 255 -3.10 -22.27 -2.07
CA GLU A 255 -2.82 -22.66 -3.44
C GLU A 255 -2.86 -21.49 -4.43
N LYS A 256 -3.57 -20.40 -4.13
CA LYS A 256 -3.62 -19.19 -4.97
C LYS A 256 -2.41 -18.28 -4.77
N TRP A 257 -1.70 -18.44 -3.65
CA TRP A 257 -0.48 -17.70 -3.35
C TRP A 257 0.79 -18.41 -3.85
N GLU A 258 0.70 -19.71 -4.13
CA GLU A 258 1.79 -20.48 -4.73
C GLU A 258 2.11 -19.92 -6.12
N ASP A 259 3.40 -19.61 -6.34
CA ASP A 259 3.90 -18.99 -7.58
C ASP A 259 3.19 -17.68 -7.99
N PHE A 260 2.52 -17.01 -7.04
CA PHE A 260 1.74 -15.81 -7.34
C PHE A 260 2.57 -14.76 -8.07
N ILE A 261 1.97 -14.19 -9.12
CA ILE A 261 2.50 -13.06 -9.87
C ILE A 261 1.53 -11.90 -9.65
N PRO A 262 1.97 -10.81 -9.03
CA PRO A 262 1.15 -9.62 -8.82
C PRO A 262 0.83 -8.94 -10.14
#